data_AF-A0A4C2A4X8-F1
#
_entry.id   AF-A0A4C2A4X8-F1
#
_cell.length_a   1.000
_cell.length_b   1.000
_cell.length_c   1.000
_cell.angle_alpha   90.00
_cell.angle_beta   90.00
_cell.angle_gamma   90.00
#
_symmetry.space_group_name_H-M   'P 1'
#
loop_
_entity.id
_entity.type
_entity.pdbx_description
1 polymer ?
#
loop_
_entity_poly.entity_id
_entity_poly.type
_entity_poly.pdbx_seq_one_letter_code
_entity_poly.pdbx_strand_id
1 'polypeptide(L)'
;MEKIEYVDEYIYLGQLIATRDTMPKEIDRRIANTWKRFWSLSEVMKNKDMPIKDKRRVYNMCIFPCLTYGCQNGIERSVLGVRRKDKIRLNKIKNETKFKDANKVCKTLKWKWAGHMLREKNEKWTRIISEWYPRDGKRNKGRPIKRWEDDIKGVAGPEWTRIARDRDRWKSLEEAFVERQAVIKKIDRQPNVKCMF
;
A
#
# COMPACT_ATOMS: atom_id res chain seq x y z
N MET A 1 -32.68 -28.86 -8.41
CA MET A 1 -31.75 -27.98 -7.68
C MET A 1 -30.36 -28.55 -7.81
N GLU A 2 -29.45 -27.84 -8.45
CA GLU A 2 -28.03 -28.20 -8.46
C GLU A 2 -27.47 -28.11 -7.03
N LYS A 3 -26.68 -29.10 -6.63
CA LYS A 3 -25.96 -29.08 -5.35
C LYS A 3 -24.79 -28.10 -5.49
N ILE A 4 -24.80 -27.02 -4.71
CA ILE A 4 -23.68 -26.08 -4.62
C ILE A 4 -22.62 -26.69 -3.69
N GLU A 5 -21.41 -26.89 -4.19
CA GLU A 5 -20.27 -27.37 -3.42
C GLU A 5 -19.72 -26.23 -2.55
N TYR A 6 -19.52 -26.50 -1.26
CA TYR A 6 -18.92 -25.54 -0.33
C TYR A 6 -17.40 -25.70 -0.35
N VAL A 7 -16.69 -24.66 -0.78
CA VAL A 7 -15.22 -24.63 -0.84
C VAL A 7 -14.70 -23.61 0.16
N ASP A 8 -13.78 -24.02 1.03
CA ASP A 8 -13.20 -23.15 2.07
C ASP A 8 -12.29 -22.06 1.51
N GLU A 9 -11.63 -22.33 0.37
CA GLU A 9 -10.71 -21.42 -0.31
C GLU A 9 -10.93 -21.43 -1.82
N TYR A 10 -11.12 -20.25 -2.40
CA TYR A 10 -11.35 -20.10 -3.84
C TYR A 10 -10.65 -18.85 -4.37
N ILE A 11 -10.17 -18.91 -5.61
CA ILE A 11 -9.55 -17.76 -6.28
C ILE A 11 -10.58 -17.09 -7.17
N TYR A 12 -11.05 -15.92 -6.76
CA TYR A 12 -11.98 -15.11 -7.54
C TYR A 12 -11.28 -13.86 -8.08
N LEU A 13 -11.30 -13.68 -9.41
CA LEU A 13 -10.69 -12.54 -10.11
C LEU A 13 -9.24 -12.24 -9.67
N GLY A 14 -8.49 -13.30 -9.34
CA GLY A 14 -7.11 -13.19 -8.90
C GLY A 14 -6.90 -12.88 -7.41
N GLN A 15 -7.95 -12.78 -6.59
CA GLN A 15 -7.86 -12.67 -5.14
C GLN A 15 -8.28 -13.99 -4.47
N LEU A 16 -7.53 -14.45 -3.47
CA LEU A 16 -7.96 -15.55 -2.61
C LEU A 16 -9.12 -15.09 -1.73
N ILE A 17 -10.23 -15.79 -1.82
CA ILE A 17 -11.36 -15.69 -0.91
C ILE A 17 -11.30 -16.94 -0.05
N ALA A 18 -11.23 -16.74 1.26
CA ALA A 18 -11.19 -17.80 2.25
C ALA A 18 -12.14 -17.44 3.38
N THR A 19 -12.79 -18.44 3.97
CA THR A 19 -13.71 -18.26 5.10
C THR A 19 -13.02 -17.72 6.36
N ARG A 20 -11.74 -18.08 6.55
CA ARG A 20 -10.88 -17.63 7.66
C ARG A 20 -9.50 -17.22 7.16
N ASP A 21 -8.89 -16.25 7.84
CA ASP A 21 -7.52 -15.77 7.60
C ASP A 21 -7.21 -15.38 6.15
N THR A 22 -8.19 -14.76 5.47
CA THR A 22 -8.09 -14.41 4.05
C THR A 22 -6.88 -13.54 3.74
N MET A 23 -6.59 -12.54 4.58
CA MET A 23 -5.51 -11.57 4.32
C MET A 23 -4.10 -12.16 4.44
N PRO A 24 -3.72 -12.85 5.54
CA PRO A 24 -2.43 -13.53 5.62
C PRO A 24 -2.18 -14.49 4.45
N LYS A 25 -3.16 -15.36 4.14
CA LYS A 25 -3.06 -16.33 3.05
C LYS A 25 -2.86 -15.67 1.69
N GLU A 26 -3.60 -14.60 1.40
CA GLU A 26 -3.45 -13.84 0.16
C GLU A 26 -2.08 -13.14 0.08
N ILE A 27 -1.57 -12.62 1.20
CA ILE A 27 -0.23 -12.02 1.26
C ILE A 27 0.84 -13.05 0.94
N ASP A 28 0.80 -14.22 1.58
CA ASP A 28 1.77 -15.30 1.37
C ASP A 28 1.71 -15.81 -0.07
N ARG A 29 0.50 -15.99 -0.63
CA ARG A 29 0.30 -16.39 -2.02
C ARG A 29 0.94 -15.38 -2.99
N ARG A 30 0.75 -14.07 -2.76
CA ARG A 30 1.36 -13.03 -3.60
C ARG A 30 2.87 -12.98 -3.46
N ILE A 31 3.40 -13.17 -2.26
CA ILE A 31 4.85 -13.27 -2.02
C ILE A 31 5.42 -14.45 -2.81
N ALA A 32 4.79 -15.63 -2.74
CA ALA A 32 5.20 -16.82 -3.48
C ALA A 32 5.16 -16.60 -5.00
N ASN A 33 4.09 -16.01 -5.52
CA ASN A 33 3.96 -15.68 -6.94
C ASN A 33 5.04 -14.70 -7.43
N THR A 34 5.34 -13.68 -6.61
CA THR A 34 6.40 -12.72 -6.91
C THR A 34 7.77 -13.41 -6.98
N TRP A 35 8.08 -14.26 -6.00
CA TRP A 35 9.34 -15.01 -6.01
C TRP A 35 9.42 -15.97 -7.19
N LYS A 36 8.35 -16.68 -7.53
CA LYS A 36 8.28 -17.53 -8.73
C LYS A 36 8.62 -16.73 -9.98
N ARG A 37 8.06 -15.52 -10.12
CA ARG A 37 8.35 -14.62 -11.24
C ARG A 37 9.79 -14.12 -11.24
N PHE A 38 10.32 -13.76 -10.07
CA PHE A 38 11.72 -13.37 -9.94
C PHE A 38 12.67 -14.50 -10.36
N TRP A 39 12.43 -15.73 -9.89
CA TRP A 39 13.25 -16.89 -10.23
C TRP A 39 13.17 -17.26 -11.71
N SER A 40 11.99 -17.13 -12.35
CA SER A 40 11.90 -17.30 -13.81
C SER A 40 12.74 -16.29 -14.60
N LEU A 41 13.12 -15.17 -13.99
CA LEU A 41 13.94 -14.11 -14.59
C LEU A 41 15.30 -14.00 -13.90
N SER A 42 15.74 -15.03 -13.16
CA SER A 42 16.94 -14.94 -12.34
C SER A 42 18.20 -14.75 -13.17
N GLU A 43 18.25 -15.29 -14.38
CA GLU A 43 19.36 -15.09 -15.31
C GLU A 43 19.60 -13.61 -15.55
N VAL A 44 18.54 -12.87 -15.89
CA VAL A 44 18.58 -11.42 -16.12
C VAL A 44 18.84 -10.66 -14.81
N MET A 45 18.08 -10.97 -13.76
CA MET A 45 18.12 -10.19 -12.52
C MET A 45 19.43 -10.38 -11.74
N LYS A 46 20.08 -11.54 -11.85
CA LYS A 46 21.34 -11.86 -11.16
C LYS A 46 22.60 -11.69 -12.02
N ASN A 47 22.48 -11.52 -13.34
CA ASN A 47 23.63 -11.25 -14.20
C ASN A 47 24.37 -9.98 -13.72
N LYS A 48 25.67 -10.10 -13.42
CA LYS A 48 26.48 -8.98 -12.89
C LYS A 48 26.85 -7.95 -13.95
N ASP A 49 26.95 -8.38 -15.20
CA ASP A 49 27.37 -7.54 -16.33
C ASP A 49 26.23 -6.64 -16.83
N MET A 50 24.98 -7.00 -16.49
CA MET A 50 23.81 -6.24 -16.88
C MET A 50 23.67 -4.95 -16.06
N PRO A 51 23.56 -3.77 -16.70
CA PRO A 51 23.33 -2.51 -16.02
C PRO A 51 22.07 -2.51 -15.14
N ILE A 52 22.13 -1.85 -13.99
CA ILE A 52 21.00 -1.78 -13.05
C ILE A 52 19.75 -1.11 -13.66
N LYS A 53 19.95 -0.24 -14.67
CA LYS A 53 18.88 0.43 -15.40
C LYS A 53 17.99 -0.57 -16.14
N ASP A 54 18.58 -1.57 -16.78
CA ASP A 54 17.84 -2.55 -17.56
C ASP A 54 17.16 -3.58 -16.64
N LYS A 55 17.85 -3.99 -15.57
CA LYS A 55 17.23 -4.78 -14.48
C LYS A 55 16.02 -4.07 -13.88
N ARG A 56 16.11 -2.74 -13.69
CA ARG A 56 14.99 -1.92 -13.21
C ARG A 56 13.81 -1.92 -14.17
N ARG A 57 14.06 -1.86 -15.48
CA ARG A 57 13.00 -1.93 -16.50
C ARG A 57 12.28 -3.28 -16.43
N VAL A 58 13.04 -4.38 -16.41
CA VAL A 58 12.49 -5.74 -16.30
C VAL A 58 11.71 -5.92 -14.99
N TYR A 59 12.26 -5.46 -13.87
CA TYR A 59 11.58 -5.50 -12.58
C TYR A 59 10.24 -4.75 -12.60
N ASN A 60 10.24 -3.50 -13.07
CA ASN A 60 9.04 -2.66 -13.09
C ASN A 60 7.94 -3.21 -14.00
N MET A 61 8.31 -3.88 -15.09
CA MET A 61 7.35 -4.44 -16.05
C MET A 61 6.83 -5.82 -15.62
N CYS A 62 7.70 -6.70 -15.13
CA CYS A 62 7.38 -8.13 -15.01
C CYS A 62 7.21 -8.62 -13.57
N ILE A 63 7.93 -8.04 -12.61
CA ILE A 63 7.95 -8.52 -11.21
C ILE A 63 7.05 -7.63 -10.34
N PHE A 64 7.12 -6.31 -10.57
CA PHE A 64 6.38 -5.31 -9.82
C PHE A 64 4.84 -5.52 -9.83
N PRO A 65 4.17 -5.97 -10.91
CA PRO A 65 2.73 -6.22 -10.87
C PRO A 65 2.30 -7.33 -9.90
N CYS A 66 3.15 -8.33 -9.68
CA CYS A 66 2.89 -9.42 -8.74
C CYS A 66 3.28 -9.07 -7.30
N LEU A 67 4.17 -8.07 -7.16
CA LEU A 67 4.83 -7.68 -5.94
C LEU A 67 3.86 -7.10 -4.91
N THR A 68 3.94 -7.60 -3.69
CA THR A 68 3.43 -6.93 -2.51
C THR A 68 4.56 -6.22 -1.76
N TYR A 69 4.21 -5.22 -0.94
CA TYR A 69 5.18 -4.41 -0.21
C TYR A 69 6.17 -5.23 0.65
N GLY A 70 5.78 -6.42 1.11
CA GLY A 70 6.58 -7.25 2.00
C GLY A 70 7.80 -7.90 1.35
N CYS A 71 7.71 -8.30 0.08
CA CYS A 71 8.78 -9.04 -0.59
C CYS A 71 9.80 -8.17 -1.35
N GLN A 72 9.52 -6.87 -1.55
CA GLN A 72 10.39 -5.96 -2.30
C GLN A 72 11.84 -5.95 -1.79
N ASN A 73 12.01 -5.78 -0.47
CA ASN A 73 13.33 -5.66 0.14
C ASN A 73 14.16 -6.94 -0.04
N GLY A 74 13.51 -8.12 -0.10
CA GLY A 74 14.18 -9.40 -0.34
C GLY A 74 14.68 -9.51 -1.79
N ILE A 75 13.85 -9.05 -2.74
CA ILE A 75 14.20 -9.06 -4.16
C ILE A 75 15.34 -8.09 -4.45
N GLU A 76 15.26 -6.84 -3.97
CA GLU A 76 16.33 -5.85 -4.18
C GLU A 76 17.68 -6.35 -3.65
N ARG A 77 17.68 -7.01 -2.48
CA ARG A 77 18.87 -7.68 -1.92
C ARG A 77 19.37 -8.79 -2.83
N SER A 78 18.49 -9.65 -3.33
CA SER A 78 18.88 -10.74 -4.21
C SER A 78 19.45 -10.25 -5.55
N VAL A 79 19.00 -9.11 -6.05
CA VAL A 79 19.52 -8.49 -7.29
C VAL A 79 20.95 -7.99 -7.10
N LEU A 80 21.24 -7.39 -5.94
CA LEU A 80 22.57 -6.89 -5.59
C LEU A 80 23.50 -7.98 -5.02
N GLY A 81 23.00 -9.20 -4.78
CA GLY A 81 23.77 -10.28 -4.14
C GLY A 81 24.05 -10.05 -2.65
N VAL A 82 23.31 -9.15 -2.00
CA VAL A 82 23.50 -8.77 -0.60
C VAL A 82 22.69 -9.68 0.33
N ARG A 83 23.33 -10.21 1.36
CA ARG A 83 22.69 -11.03 2.40
C ARG A 83 22.23 -10.16 3.58
N ARG A 84 21.33 -10.68 4.41
CA ARG A 84 20.94 -9.99 5.67
C ARG A 84 22.10 -9.86 6.65
N LYS A 85 23.04 -10.81 6.64
CA LYS A 85 24.24 -10.83 7.49
C LYS A 85 25.18 -9.64 7.24
N ASP A 86 25.16 -9.10 6.02
CA ASP A 86 26.02 -7.97 5.63
C ASP A 86 25.60 -6.65 6.31
N LYS A 87 24.47 -6.63 7.03
CA LYS A 87 23.95 -5.48 7.80
C LYS A 87 23.88 -4.17 7.01
N ILE A 88 23.79 -4.24 5.69
CA ILE A 88 23.66 -3.07 4.81
C ILE A 88 22.29 -2.42 5.04
N ARG A 89 22.31 -1.10 5.26
CA ARG A 89 21.12 -0.26 5.43
C ARG A 89 20.22 -0.33 4.20
N LEU A 90 18.91 -0.42 4.41
CA LEU A 90 17.94 -0.52 3.32
C LEU A 90 17.97 0.70 2.39
N ASN A 91 18.20 1.91 2.92
CA ASN A 91 18.29 3.12 2.11
C ASN A 91 19.43 3.05 1.09
N LYS A 92 20.57 2.42 1.43
CA LYS A 92 21.68 2.23 0.49
C LYS A 92 21.25 1.33 -0.67
N ILE A 93 20.60 0.21 -0.37
CA ILE A 93 20.07 -0.75 -1.36
C ILE A 93 19.05 -0.08 -2.29
N LYS A 94 18.12 0.71 -1.72
CA LYS A 94 17.12 1.45 -2.50
C LYS A 94 17.74 2.52 -3.39
N ASN A 95 18.75 3.24 -2.91
CA ASN A 95 19.46 4.27 -3.67
C ASN A 95 20.26 3.68 -4.84
N GLU A 96 20.76 2.46 -4.68
CA GLU A 96 21.52 1.75 -5.71
C GLU A 96 20.59 1.15 -6.78
N THR A 97 19.57 0.39 -6.37
CA THR A 97 18.61 -0.22 -7.30
C THR A 97 17.71 0.81 -8.00
N LYS A 98 17.25 1.82 -7.24
CA LYS A 98 16.21 2.80 -7.60
C LYS A 98 14.98 2.15 -8.25
N PHE A 99 14.60 0.98 -7.76
CA PHE A 99 13.36 0.31 -8.18
C PHE A 99 12.14 1.11 -7.72
N LYS A 100 10.99 0.91 -8.39
CA LYS A 100 9.74 1.56 -8.00
C LYS A 100 9.34 1.07 -6.60
N ASP A 101 9.09 2.00 -5.67
CA ASP A 101 8.70 1.63 -4.30
C ASP A 101 7.23 1.19 -4.29
N ALA A 102 6.99 -0.08 -3.94
CA ALA A 102 5.65 -0.65 -3.90
C ALA A 102 4.74 0.10 -2.92
N ASN A 103 5.25 0.53 -1.76
CA ASN A 103 4.45 1.26 -0.80
C ASN A 103 4.00 2.62 -1.33
N LYS A 104 4.88 3.33 -2.04
CA LYS A 104 4.53 4.61 -2.66
C LYS A 104 3.41 4.42 -3.69
N VAL A 105 3.55 3.40 -4.54
CA VAL A 105 2.53 3.10 -5.56
C VAL A 105 1.20 2.68 -4.93
N CYS A 106 1.21 1.79 -3.95
CA CYS A 106 -0.02 1.37 -3.26
C CYS A 106 -0.74 2.56 -2.63
N LYS A 107 -0.01 3.49 -2.01
CA LYS A 107 -0.61 4.72 -1.45
C LYS A 107 -1.16 5.63 -2.54
N THR A 108 -0.41 5.89 -3.61
CA THR A 108 -0.89 6.66 -4.76
C THR A 108 -2.19 6.07 -5.33
N LEU A 109 -2.23 4.75 -5.52
CA LEU A 109 -3.41 4.06 -6.03
C LEU A 109 -4.59 4.18 -5.07
N LYS A 110 -4.35 3.98 -3.76
CA LYS A 110 -5.37 4.16 -2.73
C LYS A 110 -5.96 5.58 -2.76
N TRP A 111 -5.10 6.61 -2.84
CA TRP A 111 -5.53 8.00 -2.89
C TRP A 111 -6.36 8.31 -4.13
N LYS A 112 -5.87 7.88 -5.30
CA LYS A 112 -6.59 8.06 -6.58
C LYS A 112 -7.92 7.34 -6.59
N TRP A 113 -7.95 6.11 -6.08
CA TRP A 113 -9.17 5.31 -5.98
C TRP A 113 -10.20 5.93 -5.05
N ALA A 114 -9.79 6.42 -3.88
CA ALA A 114 -10.69 7.10 -2.95
C ALA A 114 -11.35 8.34 -3.59
N GLY A 115 -10.56 9.15 -4.29
CA GLY A 115 -11.12 10.29 -5.04
C GLY A 115 -12.02 9.86 -6.20
N HIS A 116 -11.67 8.81 -6.93
CA HIS A 116 -12.49 8.29 -8.02
C HIS A 116 -13.84 7.78 -7.52
N MET A 117 -13.85 6.99 -6.45
CA MET A 117 -15.04 6.44 -5.80
C MET A 117 -16.05 7.54 -5.42
N LEU A 118 -15.58 8.69 -4.90
CA LEU A 118 -16.46 9.78 -4.46
C LEU A 118 -16.95 10.69 -5.58
N ARG A 119 -16.23 10.76 -6.69
CA ARG A 119 -16.62 11.53 -7.89
C ARG A 119 -17.49 10.72 -8.85
N GLU A 120 -17.59 9.41 -8.63
CA GLU A 120 -18.47 8.55 -9.40
C GLU A 120 -19.93 8.87 -9.08
N LYS A 121 -20.72 9.13 -10.13
CA LYS A 121 -22.14 9.49 -10.03
C LYS A 121 -23.03 8.30 -9.68
N ASN A 122 -22.63 7.10 -10.10
CA ASN A 122 -23.43 5.89 -9.89
C ASN A 122 -23.29 5.41 -8.44
N GLU A 123 -24.42 5.04 -7.83
CA GLU A 123 -24.41 4.36 -6.54
C GLU A 123 -23.92 2.92 -6.74
N LYS A 124 -22.67 2.69 -6.36
CA LYS A 124 -22.07 1.35 -6.33
C LYS A 124 -21.97 0.87 -4.90
N TRP A 125 -22.13 -0.44 -4.71
CA TRP A 125 -21.86 -1.13 -3.46
C TRP A 125 -20.51 -0.77 -2.84
N THR A 126 -19.47 -0.58 -3.66
CA THR A 126 -18.13 -0.17 -3.20
C THR A 126 -18.16 1.14 -2.41
N ARG A 127 -18.91 2.14 -2.89
CA ARG A 127 -19.05 3.43 -2.22
C ARG A 127 -19.88 3.30 -0.95
N ILE A 128 -21.02 2.61 -1.04
CA ILE A 128 -21.91 2.38 0.11
C ILE A 128 -21.15 1.68 1.24
N ILE A 129 -20.46 0.57 0.95
CA ILE A 129 -19.68 -0.19 1.94
C ILE A 129 -18.55 0.65 2.54
N SER A 130 -17.90 1.51 1.73
CA SER A 130 -16.78 2.34 2.19
C SER A 130 -17.22 3.52 3.04
N GLU A 131 -18.39 4.11 2.75
CA GLU A 131 -18.99 5.20 3.52
C GLU A 131 -19.78 4.68 4.74
N TRP A 132 -20.15 3.40 4.75
CA TRP A 132 -20.96 2.80 5.81
C TRP A 132 -20.25 2.87 7.17
N TYR A 133 -20.96 3.47 8.13
CA TYR A 133 -20.49 3.62 9.50
C TYR A 133 -21.53 3.00 10.45
N PRO A 134 -21.17 1.92 11.18
CA PRO A 134 -22.05 1.36 12.20
C PRO A 134 -22.35 2.41 13.28
N ARG A 135 -23.62 2.80 13.41
CA ARG A 135 -24.08 3.77 14.42
C ARG A 135 -24.17 3.11 15.80
N ASP A 136 -24.52 1.83 15.80
CA ASP A 136 -24.69 1.04 17.01
C ASP A 136 -23.39 0.31 17.34
N GLY A 137 -22.58 0.94 18.19
CA GLY A 137 -21.34 0.35 18.69
C GLY A 137 -20.26 1.39 19.00
N LYS A 138 -19.54 1.18 20.11
CA LYS A 138 -18.36 1.96 20.46
C LYS A 138 -17.11 1.11 20.22
N ARG A 139 -16.00 1.74 19.82
CA ARG A 139 -14.72 1.05 19.72
C ARG A 139 -14.18 0.78 21.12
N ASN A 140 -13.57 -0.38 21.31
CA ASN A 140 -12.87 -0.70 22.55
C ASN A 140 -11.80 0.36 22.85
N LYS A 141 -11.63 0.70 24.13
CA LYS A 141 -10.58 1.62 24.59
C LYS A 141 -9.20 1.00 24.31
N GLY A 142 -8.20 1.85 24.03
CA GLY A 142 -6.80 1.44 23.80
C GLY A 142 -6.30 1.77 22.40
N ARG A 143 -5.67 0.80 21.72
CA ARG A 143 -5.11 0.95 20.35
C ARG A 143 -5.92 0.13 19.31
N PRO A 144 -7.16 0.53 18.98
CA PRO A 144 -7.89 -0.09 17.88
C PRO A 144 -7.12 -0.08 16.57
N ILE A 145 -7.36 -1.08 15.74
CA ILE A 145 -6.83 -1.16 14.37
C ILE A 145 -7.35 0.04 13.55
N LYS A 146 -6.49 0.66 12.74
CA LYS A 146 -6.91 1.77 11.86
C LYS A 146 -7.92 1.29 10.82
N ARG A 147 -8.97 2.08 10.60
CA ARG A 147 -9.89 1.91 9.48
C ARG A 147 -9.19 2.26 8.18
N TRP A 148 -9.78 1.81 7.08
CA TRP A 148 -9.31 2.16 5.75
C TRP A 148 -9.29 3.67 5.51
N GLU A 149 -10.25 4.43 6.05
CA GLU A 149 -10.31 5.90 5.87
C GLU A 149 -9.38 6.71 6.79
N ASP A 150 -8.84 6.11 7.87
CA ASP A 150 -8.13 6.86 8.91
C ASP A 150 -6.82 7.49 8.39
N ASP A 151 -6.14 6.86 7.45
CA ASP A 151 -4.94 7.42 6.83
C ASP A 151 -5.28 8.56 5.86
N ILE A 152 -6.43 8.49 5.19
CA ILE A 152 -6.94 9.55 4.32
C ILE A 152 -7.31 10.77 5.16
N LYS A 153 -8.07 10.56 6.24
CA LYS A 153 -8.43 11.60 7.21
C LYS A 153 -7.21 12.25 7.85
N GLY A 154 -6.12 11.50 8.03
CA GLY A 154 -4.87 12.03 8.56
C GLY A 154 -4.23 13.13 7.69
N VAL A 155 -4.59 13.24 6.41
CA VAL A 155 -4.03 14.23 5.47
C VAL A 155 -5.08 15.23 5.01
N ALA A 156 -6.25 14.76 4.56
CA ALA A 156 -7.33 15.62 4.09
C ALA A 156 -8.28 16.10 5.21
N GLY A 157 -8.14 15.60 6.43
CA GLY A 157 -9.00 15.96 7.56
C GLY A 157 -10.35 15.22 7.57
N PRO A 158 -11.24 15.56 8.52
CA PRO A 158 -12.53 14.89 8.69
C PRO A 158 -13.45 15.00 7.47
N GLU A 159 -13.43 16.15 6.79
CA GLU A 159 -14.24 16.48 5.60
C GLU A 159 -13.57 16.04 4.29
N TRP A 160 -12.71 15.02 4.33
CA TRP A 160 -11.97 14.53 3.16
C TRP A 160 -12.89 14.16 1.99
N THR A 161 -14.14 13.75 2.27
CA THR A 161 -15.12 13.40 1.25
C THR A 161 -15.51 14.60 0.37
N ARG A 162 -15.62 15.79 0.96
CA ARG A 162 -15.89 17.05 0.24
C ARG A 162 -14.67 17.45 -0.58
N ILE A 163 -13.48 17.36 0.02
CA ILE A 163 -12.21 17.70 -0.63
C ILE A 163 -11.94 16.79 -1.83
N ALA A 164 -12.23 15.50 -1.70
CA ALA A 164 -12.04 14.52 -2.77
C ALA A 164 -12.91 14.75 -4.00
N ARG A 165 -14.02 15.49 -3.89
CA ARG A 165 -14.86 15.87 -5.03
C ARG A 165 -14.16 16.87 -5.95
N ASP A 166 -13.38 17.78 -5.37
CA ASP A 166 -12.52 18.69 -6.11
C ASP A 166 -11.26 17.94 -6.58
N ARG A 167 -11.14 17.78 -7.91
CA ARG A 167 -10.06 16.98 -8.51
C ARG A 167 -8.69 17.62 -8.28
N ASP A 168 -8.60 18.94 -8.37
CA ASP A 168 -7.32 19.65 -8.30
C ASP A 168 -6.85 19.74 -6.85
N ARG A 169 -7.77 20.06 -5.93
CA ARG A 169 -7.48 20.04 -4.50
C ARG A 169 -7.15 18.63 -3.99
N TRP A 170 -7.79 17.59 -4.51
CA TRP A 170 -7.44 16.21 -4.17
C TRP A 170 -6.06 15.81 -4.68
N LYS A 171 -5.71 16.23 -5.90
CA LYS A 171 -4.42 15.95 -6.52
C LYS A 171 -3.27 16.64 -5.80
N SER A 172 -3.45 17.88 -5.34
CA SER A 172 -2.40 18.62 -4.62
C SER A 172 -2.01 17.97 -3.28
N LEU A 173 -2.92 17.24 -2.65
CA LEU A 173 -2.68 16.52 -1.39
C LEU A 173 -2.09 15.10 -1.59
N GLU A 174 -1.97 14.62 -2.83
CA GLU A 174 -1.48 13.26 -3.13
C GLU A 174 -0.05 13.04 -2.61
N GLU A 175 0.84 14.02 -2.83
CA GLU A 175 2.23 13.93 -2.40
C GLU A 175 2.36 13.80 -0.88
N ALA A 176 1.64 14.64 -0.14
CA ALA A 176 1.59 14.60 1.32
C ALA A 176 1.15 13.23 1.85
N PHE A 177 0.13 12.62 1.21
CA PHE A 177 -0.34 11.28 1.56
C PHE A 177 0.70 10.18 1.28
N VAL A 178 1.32 10.21 0.10
CA VAL A 178 2.31 9.22 -0.31
C VAL A 178 3.53 9.24 0.61
N GLU A 179 4.01 10.44 0.95
CA GLU A 179 5.17 10.64 1.81
C GLU A 179 4.90 10.39 3.30
N ARG A 180 3.62 10.22 3.70
CA ARG A 180 3.20 10.23 5.12
C ARG A 180 3.63 11.50 5.84
N GLN A 181 3.64 12.64 5.15
CA GLN A 181 3.68 13.91 5.82
C GLN A 181 2.28 14.16 6.38
N ALA A 182 2.12 13.97 7.69
CA ALA A 182 0.99 14.57 8.38
C ALA A 182 1.15 16.08 8.25
N VAL A 183 0.40 16.71 7.34
CA VAL A 183 0.39 18.16 7.16
C VAL A 183 -0.09 18.85 8.45
N ILE A 184 -0.82 18.12 9.31
CA ILE A 184 -1.36 18.64 10.58
C ILE A 184 -0.50 18.15 11.76
N LYS A 185 0.72 18.66 11.88
CA LYS A 185 1.49 18.78 13.15
C LYS A 185 2.48 19.95 13.14
N LYS A 186 2.15 21.05 12.45
CA LYS A 186 2.94 22.29 12.47
C LYS A 186 2.15 23.56 12.81
N ILE A 187 0.91 23.41 13.28
CA ILE A 187 0.13 24.47 13.92
C ILE A 187 -0.21 23.93 15.31
N ASP A 188 0.04 24.70 16.36
CA ASP A 188 -0.05 24.36 17.80
C ASP A 188 1.21 23.81 18.49
N ARG A 189 2.37 24.43 18.22
CA ARG A 189 3.31 24.70 19.32
C ARG A 189 3.33 26.20 19.56
N GLN A 190 2.40 26.70 20.37
CA GLN A 190 2.65 27.95 21.08
C GLN A 190 3.88 27.72 21.99
N PRO A 191 4.91 28.58 21.95
CA PRO A 191 6.00 28.50 22.90
C PRO A 191 5.44 28.76 24.31
N ASN A 192 5.81 27.90 25.25
CA ASN A 192 5.53 28.03 26.68
C ASN A 192 5.71 29.50 27.12
N VAL A 193 4.60 30.18 27.40
CA VAL A 193 4.60 31.29 28.34
C VAL A 193 4.84 30.67 29.71
N LYS A 194 6.08 30.80 30.20
CA LYS A 194 6.42 30.53 31.59
C LYS A 194 5.51 31.42 32.46
N CYS A 195 4.59 30.81 33.19
CA CYS A 195 4.14 31.37 34.45
C CYS A 195 5.34 31.29 35.41
N MET A 196 6.03 32.42 35.60
CA MET A 196 6.73 32.68 36.86
C MET A 196 5.72 33.36 37.78
N PHE A 197 5.93 33.12 39.08
CA PHE A 197 5.24 33.73 40.23
C PHE A 197 4.70 35.15 40.00
#